data_AF-A0A955Z009-F1
#
_entry.id   AF-A0A955Z009-F1
#
_cell.length_a   1.000
_cell.length_b   1.000
_cell.length_c   1.000
_cell.angle_alpha   90.00
_cell.angle_beta   90.00
_cell.angle_gamma   90.00
#
_symmetry.space_group_name_H-M   'P 1'
#
loop_
_entity.id
_entity.type
_entity.pdbx_description
1 polymer ?
#
loop_
_entity_poly.entity_id
_entity_poly.type
_entity_poly.pdbx_seq_one_letter_code
_entity_poly.pdbx_strand_id
1 'polypeptide(L)'
;MARSVQRGPIERHREAAGSYLRDLRREFLRHHRRIAVQVRELTDRDGTVELLHAELAQLADRWRGLVLGRGARIRQRGWNPETIVESLDRIVGGLPHGVVAPYEPESFVLQEGDGLIKGFRRDMLRLRRASLGLFGGTVSRTVPLRTLGRYHLSGLVPSKLETVAAVFVEADNHLTKRIRSLLDGIAHAYLEILELVEKGSVEEVQDRLALLRTDVEEELNLATEEMERLAQEASARISRVLGEQYSQLRKEVDTIATLDLATRSRRESRVIKERLRALSLLSQTLPEIRKSLGALYSQLALEFELVGLESRVRDVVTGHERNLEKGMRGRTQVQAERVANALQEARARIDSTLEAEQSGKALANQLHALFADLERVIGEAAKQATFLGDELSRDEAVQPFLDALRSASRSLTDRYEIPASALMEGFWKLPEPVPVVEVPFRELVGAHIETAVVPKLLDVLREMRRKVVPFAHSLADVERGMAFNLEIAVGELDLVHDAPVTDEVRKAVRDVLIQPVDRNREIVEGLVEDSG
;
A
#
# COMPACT_ATOMS: atom_id res chain seq x y z
N MET A 1 -3.37 -8.43 42.72
CA MET A 1 -3.69 -9.40 41.65
C MET A 1 -3.99 -8.69 40.33
N ALA A 2 -5.02 -7.85 40.23
CA ALA A 2 -5.29 -7.08 38.99
C ALA A 2 -4.12 -6.19 38.57
N ARG A 3 -3.50 -5.44 39.50
CA ARG A 3 -2.33 -4.56 39.21
C ARG A 3 -1.11 -5.30 38.65
N SER A 4 -0.84 -6.54 39.05
CA SER A 4 0.31 -7.32 38.55
C SER A 4 0.06 -7.88 37.14
N VAL A 5 -1.20 -8.13 36.79
CA VAL A 5 -1.62 -8.56 35.45
C VAL A 5 -1.73 -7.36 34.50
N GLN A 6 -2.25 -6.22 34.98
CA GLN A 6 -2.31 -4.96 34.24
C GLN A 6 -0.93 -4.45 33.82
N ARG A 7 0.04 -4.45 34.75
CA ARG A 7 1.42 -4.00 34.48
C ARG A 7 2.25 -4.97 33.63
N GLY A 8 1.72 -6.13 33.25
CA GLY A 8 2.48 -7.19 32.58
C GLY A 8 2.13 -7.36 31.10
N PRO A 9 1.24 -8.30 30.71
CA PRO A 9 0.95 -8.58 29.30
C PRO A 9 0.20 -7.44 28.57
N ILE A 10 -0.71 -6.74 29.25
CA ILE A 10 -1.51 -5.66 28.65
C ILE A 10 -0.61 -4.47 28.29
N GLU A 11 0.20 -4.04 29.27
CA GLU A 11 1.11 -2.91 29.09
C GLU A 11 2.13 -3.17 27.98
N ARG A 12 2.73 -4.37 27.94
CA ARG A 12 3.64 -4.75 26.85
C ARG A 12 3.00 -4.73 25.48
N HIS A 13 1.73 -5.17 25.37
CA HIS A 13 1.01 -5.09 24.10
C HIS A 13 0.74 -3.63 23.70
N ARG A 14 0.30 -2.80 24.65
CA ARG A 14 0.08 -1.35 24.47
C ARG A 14 1.35 -0.63 24.03
N GLU A 15 2.46 -0.84 24.74
CA GLU A 15 3.77 -0.27 24.40
C GLU A 15 4.26 -0.71 23.01
N ALA A 16 4.08 -2.00 22.67
CA ALA A 16 4.46 -2.52 21.37
C ALA A 16 3.64 -1.90 20.23
N ALA A 17 2.32 -1.78 20.39
CA ALA A 17 1.44 -1.13 19.42
C ALA A 17 1.74 0.37 19.29
N GLY A 18 1.93 1.06 20.42
CA GLY A 18 2.31 2.48 20.44
C GLY A 18 3.70 2.74 19.86
N SER A 19 4.67 1.83 20.03
CA SER A 19 5.96 1.93 19.34
C SER A 19 5.79 1.78 17.83
N TYR A 20 5.01 0.79 17.39
CA TYR A 20 4.75 0.54 15.98
C TYR A 20 4.09 1.74 15.29
N LEU A 21 3.04 2.31 15.89
CA LEU A 21 2.36 3.51 15.38
C LEU A 21 3.29 4.74 15.34
N ARG A 22 4.14 4.93 16.36
CA ARG A 22 5.14 6.00 16.37
C ARG A 22 6.19 5.82 15.27
N ASP A 23 6.62 4.60 15.00
CA ASP A 23 7.57 4.31 13.92
C ASP A 23 6.94 4.62 12.54
N LEU A 24 5.67 4.22 12.30
CA LEU A 24 4.95 4.56 11.07
C LEU A 24 4.84 6.09 10.88
N ARG A 25 4.40 6.80 11.93
CA ARG A 25 4.32 8.27 11.93
C ARG A 25 5.65 8.91 11.62
N ARG A 26 6.74 8.43 12.24
CA ARG A 26 8.08 8.98 12.04
C ARG A 26 8.52 8.86 10.59
N GLU A 27 8.33 7.70 9.96
CA GLU A 27 8.71 7.54 8.55
C GLU A 27 7.83 8.41 7.64
N PHE A 28 6.51 8.47 7.86
CA PHE A 28 5.64 9.37 7.10
C PHE A 28 6.09 10.83 7.18
N LEU A 29 6.29 11.36 8.39
CA LEU A 29 6.69 12.76 8.57
C LEU A 29 8.06 13.07 7.96
N ARG A 30 8.97 12.09 7.89
CA ARG A 30 10.26 12.25 7.21
C ARG A 30 10.08 12.41 5.71
N HIS A 31 9.31 11.53 5.08
CA HIS A 31 9.04 11.55 3.64
C HIS A 31 8.23 12.80 3.26
N HIS A 32 7.15 13.09 4.01
CA HIS A 32 6.34 14.30 3.85
C HIS A 32 7.17 15.58 3.92
N ARG A 33 8.08 15.69 4.90
CA ARG A 33 8.94 16.87 5.04
C ARG A 33 9.88 17.05 3.83
N ARG A 34 10.44 15.96 3.29
CA ARG A 34 11.32 16.05 2.11
C ARG A 34 10.56 16.59 0.91
N ILE A 35 9.38 16.05 0.65
CA ILE A 35 8.48 16.50 -0.41
C ILE A 35 8.11 17.97 -0.20
N ALA A 36 7.64 18.33 0.99
CA ALA A 36 7.23 19.71 1.29
C ALA A 36 8.36 20.74 1.15
N VAL A 37 9.62 20.36 1.41
CA VAL A 37 10.78 21.24 1.22
C VAL A 37 11.07 21.42 -0.27
N GLN A 38 11.13 20.33 -1.05
CA GLN A 38 11.46 20.43 -2.48
C GLN A 38 10.34 21.05 -3.32
N VAL A 39 9.08 20.79 -2.95
CA VAL A 39 7.91 21.46 -3.56
C VAL A 39 7.95 22.97 -3.36
N ARG A 40 8.52 23.50 -2.27
CA ARG A 40 8.67 24.97 -2.11
C ARG A 40 9.67 25.57 -3.09
N GLU A 41 10.60 24.76 -3.57
CA GLU A 41 11.64 25.16 -4.52
C GLU A 41 11.21 24.90 -5.97
N LEU A 42 9.93 24.54 -6.22
CA LEU A 42 9.28 24.19 -7.49
C LEU A 42 9.75 25.05 -8.68
N THR A 43 10.90 24.69 -9.22
CA THR A 43 11.54 25.30 -10.38
C THR A 43 11.46 24.37 -11.58
N ASP A 44 11.28 23.07 -11.32
CA ASP A 44 11.10 22.03 -12.31
C ASP A 44 9.90 21.13 -11.93
N ARG A 45 8.87 21.15 -12.78
CA ARG A 45 7.66 20.32 -12.63
C ARG A 45 7.99 18.84 -12.78
N ASP A 46 8.88 18.50 -13.71
CA ASP A 46 9.18 17.11 -14.03
C ASP A 46 9.97 16.45 -12.90
N GLY A 47 10.99 17.13 -12.37
CA GLY A 47 11.71 16.69 -11.17
C GLY A 47 10.81 16.55 -9.93
N THR A 48 9.74 17.34 -9.83
CA THR A 48 8.78 17.24 -8.71
C THR A 48 7.90 15.98 -8.81
N VAL A 49 7.46 15.61 -10.01
CA VAL A 49 6.70 14.36 -10.24
C VAL A 49 7.56 13.14 -9.90
N GLU A 50 8.79 13.10 -10.40
CA GLU A 50 9.75 12.01 -10.12
C GLU A 50 10.05 11.89 -8.63
N LEU A 51 10.20 13.02 -7.93
CA LEU A 51 10.38 13.04 -6.48
C LEU A 51 9.18 12.42 -5.75
N LEU A 52 7.96 12.82 -6.12
CA LEU A 52 6.75 12.36 -5.44
C LEU A 52 6.58 10.84 -5.55
N HIS A 53 6.77 10.29 -6.74
CA HIS A 53 6.75 8.85 -6.93
C HIS A 53 7.89 8.14 -6.19
N ALA A 54 9.12 8.66 -6.25
CA ALA A 54 10.25 8.08 -5.54
C ALA A 54 10.04 8.05 -4.02
N GLU A 55 9.51 9.13 -3.44
CA GLU A 55 9.25 9.24 -2.01
C GLU A 55 8.05 8.38 -1.57
N LEU A 56 7.00 8.25 -2.39
CA LEU A 56 5.90 7.31 -2.12
C LEU A 56 6.39 5.86 -2.15
N ALA A 57 7.19 5.49 -3.15
CA ALA A 57 7.77 4.14 -3.24
C ALA A 57 8.66 3.83 -2.02
N GLN A 58 9.49 4.79 -1.60
CA GLN A 58 10.31 4.63 -0.41
C GLN A 58 9.48 4.52 0.87
N LEU A 59 8.43 5.36 1.03
CA LEU A 59 7.55 5.28 2.19
C LEU A 59 6.88 3.91 2.28
N ALA A 60 6.35 3.41 1.16
CA ALA A 60 5.75 2.08 1.07
C ALA A 60 6.76 0.99 1.46
N ASP A 61 8.00 1.05 0.98
CA ASP A 61 9.07 0.13 1.34
C ASP A 61 9.44 0.18 2.84
N ARG A 62 9.47 1.37 3.44
CA ARG A 62 9.73 1.54 4.89
C ARG A 62 8.58 0.99 5.74
N TRP A 63 7.34 1.32 5.38
CA TRP A 63 6.16 0.84 6.08
C TRP A 63 6.00 -0.68 5.95
N ARG A 64 6.24 -1.24 4.76
CA ARG A 64 6.34 -2.70 4.54
C ARG A 64 7.25 -3.38 5.54
N GLY A 65 8.47 -2.87 5.74
CA GLY A 65 9.42 -3.42 6.71
C GLY A 65 8.90 -3.38 8.16
N LEU A 66 8.26 -2.27 8.56
CA LEU A 66 7.67 -2.12 9.90
C LEU A 66 6.50 -3.08 10.14
N VAL A 67 5.66 -3.26 9.13
CA VAL A 67 4.48 -4.14 9.11
C VAL A 67 4.90 -5.60 9.21
N LEU A 68 5.88 -6.04 8.42
CA LEU A 68 6.48 -7.38 8.53
C LEU A 68 7.10 -7.60 9.91
N GLY A 69 7.81 -6.61 10.44
CA GLY A 69 8.37 -6.65 11.79
C GLY A 69 7.30 -6.76 12.88
N ARG A 70 6.12 -6.14 12.70
CA ARG A 70 4.98 -6.30 13.62
C ARG A 70 4.38 -7.71 13.51
N GLY A 71 4.12 -8.20 12.30
CA GLY A 71 3.60 -9.55 12.06
C GLY A 71 4.49 -10.65 12.66
N ALA A 72 5.81 -10.56 12.45
CA ALA A 72 6.77 -11.50 13.04
C ALA A 72 6.75 -11.48 14.58
N ARG A 73 6.64 -10.29 15.19
CA ARG A 73 6.55 -10.15 16.65
C ARG A 73 5.25 -10.73 17.22
N ILE A 74 4.13 -10.59 16.52
CA ILE A 74 2.85 -11.20 16.94
C ILE A 74 2.97 -12.73 16.93
N ARG A 75 3.57 -13.31 15.87
CA ARG A 75 3.83 -14.75 15.78
C ARG A 75 4.70 -15.27 16.93
N GLN A 76 5.80 -14.58 17.24
CA GLN A 76 6.82 -15.06 18.19
C GLN A 76 6.58 -14.69 19.65
N ARG A 77 6.06 -13.49 19.93
CA ARG A 77 6.03 -12.89 21.28
C ARG A 77 4.65 -12.34 21.66
N GLY A 78 3.58 -12.95 21.14
CA GLY A 78 2.20 -12.56 21.45
C GLY A 78 1.78 -12.78 22.90
N TRP A 79 0.65 -12.16 23.29
CA TRP A 79 0.05 -12.27 24.63
C TRP A 79 -0.29 -13.72 25.00
N ASN A 80 0.20 -14.23 26.14
CA ASN A 80 -0.04 -15.61 26.59
C ASN A 80 -0.92 -15.65 27.87
N PRO A 81 -2.11 -16.28 27.84
CA PRO A 81 -2.99 -16.43 29.02
C PRO A 81 -2.34 -17.22 30.15
N GLU A 82 -1.39 -18.12 29.86
CA GLU A 82 -0.69 -18.93 30.85
C GLU A 82 0.02 -18.06 31.89
N THR A 83 0.58 -16.92 31.48
CA THR A 83 1.26 -15.99 32.41
C THR A 83 0.34 -15.44 33.50
N ILE A 84 -0.95 -15.27 33.18
CA ILE A 84 -1.99 -14.86 34.14
C ILE A 84 -2.28 -16.02 35.08
N VAL A 85 -2.43 -17.22 34.54
CA VAL A 85 -2.73 -18.43 35.32
C VAL A 85 -1.58 -18.78 36.26
N GLU A 86 -0.34 -18.76 35.81
CA GLU A 86 0.85 -18.95 36.65
C GLU A 86 0.94 -17.93 37.78
N SER A 87 0.62 -16.66 37.48
CA SER A 87 0.60 -15.61 38.49
C SER A 87 -0.48 -15.87 39.54
N LEU A 88 -1.68 -16.29 39.12
CA LEU A 88 -2.77 -16.67 40.01
C LEU A 88 -2.40 -17.90 40.86
N ASP A 89 -1.83 -18.93 40.25
CA ASP A 89 -1.43 -20.16 40.92
C ASP A 89 -0.36 -19.89 41.98
N ARG A 90 0.59 -19.00 41.69
CA ARG A 90 1.58 -18.54 42.68
C ARG A 90 0.93 -17.83 43.85
N ILE A 91 -0.02 -16.93 43.58
CA ILE A 91 -0.75 -16.18 44.62
C ILE A 91 -1.59 -17.13 45.49
N VAL A 92 -2.33 -18.04 44.86
CA VAL A 92 -3.16 -19.06 45.54
C VAL A 92 -2.28 -20.04 46.33
N GLY A 93 -1.12 -20.42 45.79
CA GLY A 93 -0.14 -21.27 46.47
C GLY A 93 0.42 -20.64 47.76
N GLY A 94 0.49 -19.30 47.81
CA GLY A 94 0.88 -18.54 49.00
C GLY A 94 -0.20 -18.45 50.09
N LEU A 95 -1.46 -18.81 49.81
CA LEU A 95 -2.54 -18.75 50.81
C LEU A 95 -2.35 -19.82 51.90
N PRO A 96 -2.72 -19.55 53.16
CA PRO A 96 -2.68 -20.56 54.22
C PRO A 96 -3.60 -21.75 53.89
N HIS A 97 -3.16 -22.96 54.25
CA HIS A 97 -3.92 -24.19 54.02
C HIS A 97 -5.29 -24.17 54.72
N GLY A 98 -5.30 -23.66 55.95
CA GLY A 98 -6.49 -23.47 56.75
C GLY A 98 -6.31 -22.27 57.69
N VAL A 99 -7.39 -21.55 57.95
CA VAL A 99 -7.44 -20.49 58.96
C VAL A 99 -8.50 -20.89 59.98
N VAL A 100 -8.13 -20.88 61.26
CA VAL A 100 -9.09 -21.12 62.34
C VAL A 100 -9.95 -19.86 62.51
N ALA A 101 -11.26 -20.00 62.37
CA ALA A 101 -12.22 -18.92 62.49
C ALA A 101 -13.43 -19.39 63.30
N PRO A 102 -14.14 -18.49 64.02
CA PRO A 102 -15.41 -18.84 64.63
C PRO A 102 -16.46 -19.21 63.57
N TYR A 103 -17.52 -19.88 64.01
CA TYR A 103 -18.73 -20.02 63.20
C TYR A 103 -19.49 -18.69 63.16
N GLU A 104 -20.00 -18.34 61.99
CA GLU A 104 -20.87 -17.16 61.83
C GLU A 104 -22.21 -17.36 62.57
N PRO A 105 -22.85 -16.29 63.08
CA PRO A 105 -24.13 -16.38 63.78
C PRO A 105 -25.22 -17.14 63.00
N GLU A 106 -25.24 -16.94 61.68
CA GLU A 106 -26.17 -17.57 60.74
C GLU A 106 -26.02 -19.10 60.67
N SER A 107 -24.85 -19.64 61.01
CA SER A 107 -24.59 -21.09 61.05
C SER A 107 -25.31 -21.80 62.21
N PHE A 108 -25.89 -21.05 63.16
CA PHE A 108 -26.59 -21.58 64.33
C PHE A 108 -28.12 -21.50 64.22
N VAL A 109 -28.64 -20.68 63.30
CA VAL A 109 -30.09 -20.45 63.16
C VAL A 109 -30.66 -21.45 62.15
N LEU A 110 -31.87 -21.97 62.41
CA LEU A 110 -32.62 -22.77 61.44
C LEU A 110 -33.01 -21.90 60.24
N GLN A 111 -32.71 -22.36 59.03
CA GLN A 111 -33.03 -21.63 57.81
C GLN A 111 -34.24 -22.25 57.10
N GLU A 112 -35.01 -21.43 56.38
CA GLU A 112 -36.10 -21.90 55.51
C GLU A 112 -35.51 -22.81 54.41
N GLY A 113 -35.92 -24.08 54.38
CA GLY A 113 -35.38 -25.11 53.48
C GLY A 113 -34.38 -26.08 54.12
N ASP A 114 -34.06 -25.94 55.41
CA ASP A 114 -33.28 -26.96 56.13
C ASP A 114 -34.11 -28.25 56.29
N GLY A 115 -33.64 -29.36 55.71
CA GLY A 115 -34.21 -30.68 55.96
C GLY A 115 -33.98 -31.15 57.40
N LEU A 116 -34.77 -32.13 57.86
CA LEU A 116 -34.77 -32.65 59.24
C LEU A 116 -33.36 -32.97 59.80
N ILE A 117 -32.49 -33.54 58.97
CA ILE A 117 -31.10 -33.90 59.35
C ILE A 117 -30.23 -32.65 59.57
N LYS A 118 -30.41 -31.62 58.74
CA LYS A 118 -29.63 -30.37 58.82
C LYS A 118 -30.08 -29.55 60.03
N GLY A 119 -31.38 -29.52 60.32
CA GLY A 119 -31.94 -28.96 61.55
C GLY A 119 -31.36 -29.60 62.82
N PHE A 120 -31.39 -30.93 62.91
CA PHE A 120 -30.80 -31.65 64.06
C PHE A 120 -29.31 -31.34 64.27
N ARG A 121 -28.53 -31.22 63.18
CA ARG A 121 -27.11 -30.88 63.27
C ARG A 121 -26.87 -29.43 63.71
N ARG A 122 -27.72 -28.49 63.32
CA ARG A 122 -27.69 -27.11 63.81
C ARG A 122 -27.99 -27.05 65.30
N ASP A 123 -28.95 -27.86 65.77
CA ASP A 123 -29.30 -27.95 67.19
C ASP A 123 -28.14 -28.49 68.03
N MET A 124 -27.47 -29.54 67.53
CA MET A 124 -26.26 -30.07 68.16
C MET A 124 -25.13 -29.02 68.22
N LEU A 125 -24.97 -28.20 67.17
CA LEU A 125 -23.99 -27.10 67.16
C LEU A 125 -24.34 -25.99 68.16
N ARG A 126 -25.64 -25.67 68.33
CA ARG A 126 -26.12 -24.72 69.36
C ARG A 126 -25.80 -25.22 70.77
N LEU A 127 -26.06 -26.49 71.06
CA LEU A 127 -25.73 -27.12 72.34
C LEU A 127 -24.23 -27.09 72.61
N ARG A 128 -23.41 -27.43 71.59
CA ARG A 128 -21.96 -27.37 71.71
C ARG A 128 -21.45 -25.96 72.00
N ARG A 129 -22.02 -24.94 71.35
CA ARG A 129 -21.72 -23.52 71.62
C ARG A 129 -22.07 -23.12 73.04
N ALA A 130 -23.25 -23.50 73.53
CA ALA A 130 -23.67 -23.21 74.89
C ALA A 130 -22.73 -23.87 75.92
N SER A 131 -22.38 -25.15 75.72
CA SER A 131 -21.49 -25.89 76.63
C SER A 131 -20.07 -25.30 76.70
N LEU A 132 -19.49 -24.88 75.57
CA LEU A 132 -18.15 -24.28 75.52
C LEU A 132 -18.15 -22.84 76.07
N GLY A 133 -19.25 -22.10 75.86
CA GLY A 133 -19.42 -20.74 76.40
C GLY A 133 -19.37 -20.70 77.93
N LEU A 134 -19.84 -21.75 78.60
CA LEU A 134 -19.74 -21.88 80.07
C LEU A 134 -18.28 -22.00 80.57
N PHE A 135 -17.35 -22.40 79.72
CA PHE A 135 -15.92 -22.55 80.02
C PHE A 135 -15.04 -21.50 79.31
N GLY A 136 -15.64 -20.40 78.82
CA GLY A 136 -14.93 -19.33 78.12
C GLY A 136 -14.43 -19.68 76.71
N GLY A 137 -14.85 -20.81 76.15
CA GLY A 137 -14.47 -21.28 74.83
C GLY A 137 -15.46 -20.88 73.72
N THR A 138 -14.97 -20.76 72.48
CA THR A 138 -15.81 -20.56 71.29
C THR A 138 -15.72 -21.76 70.35
N VAL A 139 -16.83 -22.07 69.67
CA VAL A 139 -16.80 -23.11 68.64
C VAL A 139 -16.12 -22.53 67.41
N SER A 140 -15.00 -23.14 67.00
CA SER A 140 -14.23 -22.76 65.83
C SER A 140 -14.36 -23.78 64.71
N ARG A 141 -14.25 -23.32 63.47
CA ARG A 141 -14.07 -24.11 62.25
C ARG A 141 -12.71 -23.80 61.62
N THR A 142 -12.20 -24.75 60.83
CA THR A 142 -11.03 -24.49 59.98
C THR A 142 -11.51 -24.15 58.57
N VAL A 143 -11.31 -22.91 58.15
CA VAL A 143 -11.62 -22.41 56.81
C VAL A 143 -10.50 -22.82 55.86
N PRO A 144 -10.73 -23.70 54.88
CA PRO A 144 -9.69 -24.18 53.96
C PRO A 144 -9.41 -23.16 52.86
N LEU A 145 -8.82 -22.01 53.21
CA LEU A 145 -8.67 -20.84 52.35
C LEU A 145 -7.92 -21.15 51.04
N ARG A 146 -6.85 -21.93 51.10
CA ARG A 146 -6.13 -22.38 49.90
C ARG A 146 -6.99 -23.24 48.98
N THR A 147 -7.83 -24.11 49.54
CA THR A 147 -8.72 -24.97 48.74
C THR A 147 -9.77 -24.15 48.02
N LEU A 148 -10.36 -23.15 48.70
CA LEU A 148 -11.28 -22.19 48.08
C LEU A 148 -10.58 -21.35 47.00
N GLY A 149 -9.36 -20.88 47.27
CA GLY A 149 -8.52 -20.17 46.31
C GLY A 149 -8.25 -20.99 45.05
N ARG A 150 -7.89 -22.26 45.22
CA ARG A 150 -7.67 -23.18 44.09
C ARG A 150 -8.94 -23.42 43.29
N TYR A 151 -10.08 -23.57 43.97
CA TYR A 151 -11.36 -23.79 43.29
C TYR A 151 -11.79 -22.57 42.45
N HIS A 152 -11.92 -21.39 43.07
CA HIS A 152 -12.46 -20.20 42.41
C HIS A 152 -11.44 -19.47 41.53
N LEU A 153 -10.22 -19.26 42.01
CA LEU A 153 -9.22 -18.46 41.28
C LEU A 153 -8.42 -19.34 40.30
N SER A 154 -7.76 -20.39 40.77
CA SER A 154 -6.96 -21.24 39.87
C SER A 154 -7.81 -22.12 38.95
N GLY A 155 -8.99 -22.54 39.41
CA GLY A 155 -9.86 -23.49 38.71
C GLY A 155 -10.79 -22.85 37.69
N LEU A 156 -11.58 -21.84 38.10
CA LEU A 156 -12.66 -21.27 37.28
C LEU A 156 -12.24 -20.05 36.44
N VAL A 157 -11.18 -19.32 36.81
CA VAL A 157 -10.71 -18.18 36.00
C VAL A 157 -10.23 -18.60 34.60
N PRO A 158 -9.46 -19.69 34.43
CA PRO A 158 -8.93 -20.07 33.13
C PRO A 158 -9.99 -20.26 32.03
N SER A 159 -11.19 -20.77 32.37
CA SER A 159 -12.28 -20.94 31.39
C SER A 159 -12.88 -19.62 30.91
N LYS A 160 -12.61 -18.51 31.59
CA LYS A 160 -13.07 -17.16 31.21
C LYS A 160 -12.00 -16.33 30.49
N LEU A 161 -10.75 -16.81 30.40
CA LEU A 161 -9.64 -16.05 29.79
C LEU A 161 -9.73 -15.93 28.26
N GLU A 162 -10.54 -16.75 27.60
CA GLU A 162 -10.82 -16.61 26.16
C GLU A 162 -11.33 -15.21 25.82
N THR A 163 -12.23 -14.66 26.64
CA THR A 163 -12.81 -13.32 26.44
C THR A 163 -11.78 -12.19 26.50
N VAL A 164 -10.66 -12.42 27.18
CA VAL A 164 -9.54 -11.48 27.28
C VAL A 164 -8.62 -11.63 26.07
N ALA A 165 -8.35 -12.88 25.68
CA ALA A 165 -7.57 -13.22 24.50
C ALA A 165 -8.18 -12.63 23.22
N ALA A 166 -9.51 -12.72 23.11
CA ALA A 166 -10.30 -12.17 22.01
C ALA A 166 -10.06 -10.67 21.80
N VAL A 167 -9.95 -9.88 22.88
CA VAL A 167 -9.69 -8.43 22.75
C VAL A 167 -8.34 -8.15 22.11
N PHE A 168 -7.29 -8.90 22.45
CA PHE A 168 -5.96 -8.70 21.85
C PHE A 168 -5.93 -9.08 20.37
N VAL A 169 -6.61 -10.17 20.01
CA VAL A 169 -6.73 -10.62 18.62
C VAL A 169 -7.49 -9.58 17.80
N GLU A 170 -8.61 -9.10 18.33
CA GLU A 170 -9.42 -8.07 17.66
C GLU A 170 -8.65 -6.75 17.54
N ALA A 171 -7.88 -6.37 18.55
CA ALA A 171 -7.05 -5.17 18.50
C ALA A 171 -6.03 -5.21 17.35
N ASP A 172 -5.31 -6.33 17.18
CA ASP A 172 -4.37 -6.49 16.07
C ASP A 172 -5.06 -6.59 14.70
N ASN A 173 -6.22 -7.26 14.62
CA ASN A 173 -7.03 -7.32 13.39
C ASN A 173 -7.50 -5.93 12.97
N HIS A 174 -8.07 -5.17 13.91
CA HIS A 174 -8.56 -3.82 13.68
C HIS A 174 -7.43 -2.87 13.29
N LEU A 175 -6.30 -2.93 14.00
CA LEU A 175 -5.12 -2.14 13.67
C LEU A 175 -4.65 -2.40 12.24
N THR A 176 -4.67 -3.65 11.77
CA THR A 176 -4.28 -3.98 10.39
C THR A 176 -5.22 -3.34 9.36
N LYS A 177 -6.54 -3.43 9.58
CA LYS A 177 -7.54 -2.79 8.71
C LYS A 177 -7.35 -1.28 8.65
N ARG A 178 -7.05 -0.66 9.79
CA ARG A 178 -6.85 0.79 9.89
C ARG A 178 -5.60 1.26 9.16
N ILE A 179 -4.49 0.53 9.30
CA ILE A 179 -3.26 0.85 8.56
C ILE A 179 -3.44 0.66 7.05
N ARG A 180 -4.22 -0.34 6.60
CA ARG A 180 -4.61 -0.47 5.19
C ARG A 180 -5.35 0.78 4.70
N SER A 181 -6.42 1.18 5.40
CA SER A 181 -7.19 2.37 5.04
C SER A 181 -6.34 3.63 5.01
N LEU A 182 -5.37 3.75 5.91
CA LEU A 182 -4.44 4.87 5.94
C LEU A 182 -3.50 4.88 4.72
N LEU A 183 -2.99 3.71 4.29
CA LEU A 183 -2.21 3.59 3.07
C LEU A 183 -3.02 4.02 1.85
N ASP A 184 -4.23 3.50 1.71
CA ASP A 184 -5.10 3.80 0.57
C ASP A 184 -5.38 5.31 0.50
N GLY A 185 -5.66 5.94 1.65
CA GLY A 185 -5.84 7.39 1.76
C GLY A 185 -4.57 8.18 1.40
N ILE A 186 -3.40 7.74 1.84
CA ILE A 186 -2.11 8.36 1.49
C ILE A 186 -1.86 8.26 -0.01
N ALA A 187 -1.97 7.05 -0.58
CA ALA A 187 -1.74 6.82 -2.01
C ALA A 187 -2.68 7.69 -2.86
N HIS A 188 -3.97 7.73 -2.52
CA HIS A 188 -4.94 8.56 -3.22
C HIS A 188 -4.62 10.06 -3.13
N ALA A 189 -4.27 10.57 -1.95
CA ALA A 189 -3.89 11.97 -1.79
C ALA A 189 -2.63 12.33 -2.60
N TYR A 190 -1.65 11.43 -2.71
CA TYR A 190 -0.48 11.64 -3.57
C TYR A 190 -0.86 11.70 -5.05
N LEU A 191 -1.83 10.89 -5.52
CA LEU A 191 -2.34 10.98 -6.88
C LEU A 191 -2.97 12.34 -7.17
N GLU A 192 -3.79 12.84 -6.25
CA GLU A 192 -4.38 14.18 -6.38
C GLU A 192 -3.31 15.29 -6.39
N ILE A 193 -2.29 15.17 -5.54
CA ILE A 193 -1.16 16.11 -5.51
C ILE A 193 -0.41 16.10 -6.85
N LEU A 194 -0.18 14.93 -7.44
CA LEU A 194 0.46 14.79 -8.75
C LEU A 194 -0.34 15.52 -9.83
N GLU A 195 -1.67 15.36 -9.86
CA GLU A 195 -2.54 16.08 -10.81
C GLU A 195 -2.46 17.60 -10.65
N LEU A 196 -2.29 18.10 -9.42
CA LEU A 196 -2.12 19.54 -9.15
C LEU A 196 -0.75 20.06 -9.59
N VAL A 197 0.32 19.27 -9.36
CA VAL A 197 1.65 19.57 -9.89
C VAL A 197 1.61 19.62 -11.41
N GLU A 198 0.82 18.74 -12.03
CA GLU A 198 0.62 18.75 -13.47
C GLU A 198 -0.18 19.97 -13.99
N LYS A 199 -0.99 20.59 -13.15
CA LYS A 199 -1.68 21.84 -13.49
C LYS A 199 -0.83 23.09 -13.23
N GLY A 200 0.28 22.96 -12.51
CA GLY A 200 1.18 24.07 -12.17
C GLY A 200 0.74 24.90 -10.96
N SER A 201 -0.22 24.42 -10.16
CA SER A 201 -0.77 25.15 -9.01
C SER A 201 0.05 24.95 -7.74
N VAL A 202 1.17 25.66 -7.59
CA VAL A 202 2.09 25.49 -6.44
C VAL A 202 1.42 25.71 -5.08
N GLU A 203 0.57 26.74 -4.94
CA GLU A 203 -0.15 27.04 -3.69
C GLU A 203 -1.11 25.91 -3.31
N GLU A 204 -1.88 25.40 -4.27
CA GLU A 204 -2.80 24.27 -4.06
C GLU A 204 -2.08 22.98 -3.68
N VAL A 205 -0.89 22.74 -4.26
CA VAL A 205 -0.05 21.58 -3.88
C VAL A 205 0.41 21.69 -2.43
N GLN A 206 0.83 22.87 -1.98
CA GLN A 206 1.24 23.08 -0.59
C GLN A 206 0.08 22.91 0.39
N ASP A 207 -1.09 23.44 0.05
CA ASP A 207 -2.31 23.28 0.84
C ASP A 207 -2.72 21.80 0.92
N ARG A 208 -2.70 21.06 -0.20
CA ARG A 208 -3.04 19.64 -0.21
C ARG A 208 -2.04 18.79 0.58
N LEU A 209 -0.74 19.11 0.50
CA LEU A 209 0.28 18.48 1.34
C LEU A 209 0.06 18.76 2.83
N ALA A 210 -0.36 19.98 3.20
CA ALA A 210 -0.66 20.32 4.59
C ALA A 210 -1.90 19.57 5.11
N LEU A 211 -2.94 19.43 4.27
CA LEU A 211 -4.12 18.63 4.56
C LEU A 211 -3.75 17.15 4.75
N LEU A 212 -3.03 16.55 3.80
CA LEU A 212 -2.58 15.16 3.88
C LEU A 212 -1.81 14.89 5.19
N ARG A 213 -0.93 15.81 5.60
CA ARG A 213 -0.23 15.68 6.87
C ARG A 213 -1.20 15.66 8.05
N THR A 214 -2.16 16.59 8.07
CA THR A 214 -3.13 16.72 9.15
C THR A 214 -3.97 15.45 9.26
N ASP A 215 -4.50 14.97 8.14
CA ASP A 215 -5.33 13.76 8.06
C ASP A 215 -4.58 12.52 8.56
N VAL A 216 -3.32 12.34 8.12
CA VAL A 216 -2.50 11.19 8.54
C VAL A 216 -2.10 11.28 10.02
N GLU A 217 -1.76 12.47 10.52
CA GLU A 217 -1.47 12.65 11.94
C GLU A 217 -2.71 12.40 12.81
N GLU A 218 -3.88 12.86 12.39
CA GLU A 218 -5.16 12.61 13.06
C GLU A 218 -5.48 11.11 13.09
N GLU A 219 -5.43 10.41 11.96
CA GLU A 219 -5.70 8.98 11.88
C GLU A 219 -4.75 8.14 12.76
N LEU A 220 -3.46 8.48 12.79
CA LEU A 220 -2.49 7.79 13.64
C LEU A 220 -2.68 8.10 15.13
N ASN A 221 -3.13 9.30 15.49
CA ASN A 221 -3.47 9.64 16.86
C ASN A 221 -4.72 8.88 17.31
N LEU A 222 -5.77 8.87 16.49
CA LEU A 222 -6.99 8.10 16.76
C LEU A 222 -6.68 6.60 16.87
N ALA A 223 -5.78 6.05 16.03
CA ALA A 223 -5.35 4.66 16.14
C ALA A 223 -4.63 4.40 17.48
N THR A 224 -3.86 5.37 17.97
CA THR A 224 -3.19 5.28 19.27
C THR A 224 -4.20 5.27 20.42
N GLU A 225 -5.14 6.23 20.42
CA GLU A 225 -6.21 6.33 21.43
C GLU A 225 -7.07 5.06 21.47
N GLU A 226 -7.36 4.49 20.31
CA GLU A 226 -8.12 3.25 20.21
C GLU A 226 -7.38 2.05 20.80
N MET A 227 -6.08 1.93 20.55
CA MET A 227 -5.26 0.89 21.18
C MET A 227 -5.18 1.07 22.70
N GLU A 228 -5.19 2.31 23.20
CA GLU A 228 -5.29 2.57 24.64
C GLU A 228 -6.65 2.17 25.21
N ARG A 229 -7.74 2.49 24.51
CA ARG A 229 -9.11 2.09 24.87
C ARG A 229 -9.23 0.56 24.94
N LEU A 230 -8.71 -0.16 23.93
CA LEU A 230 -8.74 -1.62 23.90
C LEU A 230 -7.90 -2.25 25.03
N ALA A 231 -6.76 -1.64 25.36
CA ALA A 231 -5.96 -2.05 26.52
C ALA A 231 -6.71 -1.85 27.85
N GLN A 232 -7.41 -0.71 28.01
CA GLN A 232 -8.26 -0.45 29.17
C GLN A 232 -9.44 -1.45 29.25
N GLU A 233 -10.04 -1.80 28.11
CA GLU A 233 -11.10 -2.80 28.05
C GLU A 233 -10.61 -4.19 28.45
N ALA A 234 -9.46 -4.64 27.92
CA ALA A 234 -8.84 -5.90 28.32
C ALA A 234 -8.58 -5.93 29.85
N SER A 235 -8.08 -4.83 30.40
CA SER A 235 -7.86 -4.63 31.83
C SER A 235 -9.15 -4.70 32.65
N ALA A 236 -10.22 -4.06 32.19
CA ALA A 236 -11.53 -4.10 32.83
C ALA A 236 -12.14 -5.52 32.81
N ARG A 237 -12.00 -6.24 31.69
CA ARG A 237 -12.46 -7.63 31.56
C ARG A 237 -11.72 -8.58 32.49
N ILE A 238 -10.38 -8.50 32.55
CA ILE A 238 -9.59 -9.26 33.52
C ILE A 238 -10.04 -8.95 34.95
N SER A 239 -10.23 -7.67 35.27
CA SER A 239 -10.66 -7.25 36.60
C SER A 239 -12.05 -7.77 36.95
N ARG A 240 -12.97 -7.80 35.98
CA ARG A 240 -14.32 -8.38 36.13
C ARG A 240 -14.25 -9.88 36.38
N VAL A 241 -13.52 -10.62 35.55
CA VAL A 241 -13.35 -12.08 35.68
C VAL A 241 -12.76 -12.43 37.05
N LEU A 242 -11.67 -11.76 37.46
CA LEU A 242 -11.04 -11.99 38.75
C LEU A 242 -11.91 -11.53 39.92
N GLY A 243 -12.57 -10.37 39.79
CA GLY A 243 -13.41 -9.78 40.83
C GLY A 243 -14.64 -10.62 41.13
N GLU A 244 -15.27 -11.18 40.09
CA GLU A 244 -16.41 -12.10 40.24
C GLU A 244 -16.01 -13.34 41.05
N GLN A 245 -14.90 -14.00 40.68
CA GLN A 245 -14.43 -15.19 41.38
C GLN A 245 -13.91 -14.89 42.80
N TYR A 246 -13.25 -13.74 43.00
CA TYR A 246 -12.85 -13.29 44.32
C TYR A 246 -14.04 -12.97 45.23
N SER A 247 -15.09 -12.34 44.69
CA SER A 247 -16.33 -12.07 45.42
C SER A 247 -17.03 -13.36 45.83
N GLN A 248 -17.12 -14.35 44.92
CA GLN A 248 -17.64 -15.68 45.23
C GLN A 248 -16.80 -16.38 46.31
N LEU A 249 -15.47 -16.34 46.20
CA LEU A 249 -14.56 -16.86 47.23
C LEU A 249 -14.84 -16.19 48.59
N ARG A 250 -14.92 -14.85 48.64
CA ARG A 250 -15.18 -14.12 49.88
C ARG A 250 -16.51 -14.51 50.51
N LYS A 251 -17.59 -14.58 49.73
CA LYS A 251 -18.91 -15.02 50.23
C LYS A 251 -18.87 -16.45 50.78
N GLU A 252 -18.09 -17.33 50.15
CA GLU A 252 -17.96 -18.72 50.60
C GLU A 252 -17.00 -18.90 51.78
N VAL A 253 -16.10 -17.95 52.06
CA VAL A 253 -15.27 -17.99 53.27
C VAL A 253 -16.13 -18.01 54.54
N ASP A 254 -17.25 -17.30 54.53
CA ASP A 254 -18.16 -17.19 55.69
C ASP A 254 -18.95 -18.50 55.92
N THR A 255 -19.18 -19.28 54.86
CA THR A 255 -20.05 -20.47 54.88
C THR A 255 -19.32 -21.81 54.69
N ILE A 256 -18.07 -21.84 54.24
CA ILE A 256 -17.31 -23.08 54.01
C ILE A 256 -17.03 -23.83 55.33
N ALA A 257 -16.98 -25.16 55.29
CA ALA A 257 -16.80 -25.97 56.50
C ALA A 257 -17.89 -25.76 57.58
N THR A 258 -19.04 -25.18 57.19
CA THR A 258 -20.29 -25.20 57.97
C THR A 258 -21.25 -26.26 57.41
N LEU A 259 -22.45 -26.33 57.99
CA LEU A 259 -23.51 -27.21 57.49
C LEU A 259 -24.08 -26.74 56.14
N ASP A 260 -23.89 -25.47 55.78
CA ASP A 260 -24.38 -24.87 54.54
C ASP A 260 -23.47 -25.18 53.36
N LEU A 261 -22.15 -25.21 53.58
CA LEU A 261 -21.18 -25.53 52.55
C LEU A 261 -20.08 -26.45 53.08
N ALA A 262 -20.26 -27.75 52.86
CA ALA A 262 -19.25 -28.75 53.24
C ALA A 262 -17.98 -28.60 52.39
N THR A 263 -16.78 -28.65 53.01
CA THR A 263 -15.47 -28.54 52.33
C THR A 263 -15.33 -29.40 51.06
N ARG A 264 -15.94 -30.59 51.05
CA ARG A 264 -15.91 -31.51 49.89
C ARG A 264 -16.57 -30.97 48.63
N SER A 265 -17.44 -29.95 48.74
CA SER A 265 -18.14 -29.36 47.59
C SER A 265 -17.22 -28.48 46.72
N ARG A 266 -16.12 -27.98 47.30
CA ARG A 266 -15.15 -27.05 46.67
C ARG A 266 -13.78 -27.68 46.47
N ARG A 267 -13.75 -28.97 46.11
CA ARG A 267 -12.51 -29.66 45.73
C ARG A 267 -12.05 -29.20 44.35
N GLU A 268 -10.77 -28.85 44.23
CA GLU A 268 -10.12 -28.51 42.95
C GLU A 268 -10.33 -29.58 41.87
N SER A 269 -10.35 -30.86 42.26
CA SER A 269 -10.60 -31.98 41.34
C SER A 269 -11.91 -31.89 40.56
N ARG A 270 -12.88 -31.08 41.01
CA ARG A 270 -14.15 -30.86 40.30
C ARG A 270 -14.01 -29.90 39.12
N VAL A 271 -13.09 -28.95 39.22
CA VAL A 271 -12.86 -27.88 38.20
C VAL A 271 -11.60 -28.13 37.39
N ILE A 272 -10.73 -29.05 37.82
CA ILE A 272 -9.46 -29.33 37.13
C ILE A 272 -9.66 -29.78 35.68
N LYS A 273 -10.70 -30.58 35.39
CA LYS A 273 -11.00 -31.03 34.03
C LYS A 273 -11.37 -29.85 33.13
N GLU A 274 -12.16 -28.92 33.64
CA GLU A 274 -12.57 -27.72 32.91
C GLU A 274 -11.38 -26.77 32.69
N ARG A 275 -10.58 -26.54 33.74
CA ARG A 275 -9.32 -25.78 33.67
C ARG A 275 -8.39 -26.32 32.59
N LEU A 276 -8.09 -27.62 32.62
CA LEU A 276 -7.18 -28.25 31.66
C LEU A 276 -7.73 -28.16 30.23
N ARG A 277 -9.04 -28.36 30.05
CA ARG A 277 -9.69 -28.20 28.75
C ARG A 277 -9.55 -26.77 28.22
N ALA A 278 -9.88 -25.77 29.03
CA ALA A 278 -9.78 -24.37 28.64
C ALA A 278 -8.35 -23.96 28.28
N LEU A 279 -7.37 -24.35 29.10
CA LEU A 279 -5.96 -24.08 28.82
C LEU A 279 -5.48 -24.80 27.56
N SER A 280 -5.86 -26.07 27.37
CA SER A 280 -5.48 -26.82 26.17
C SER A 280 -6.01 -26.17 24.90
N LEU A 281 -7.28 -25.73 24.91
CA LEU A 281 -7.90 -25.04 23.79
C LEU A 281 -7.18 -23.72 23.49
N LEU A 282 -6.94 -22.89 24.51
CA LEU A 282 -6.21 -21.64 24.34
C LEU A 282 -4.78 -21.85 23.82
N SER A 283 -4.08 -22.86 24.34
CA SER A 283 -2.70 -23.18 23.94
C SER A 283 -2.59 -23.67 22.49
N GLN A 284 -3.63 -24.33 21.96
CA GLN A 284 -3.66 -24.84 20.59
C GLN A 284 -4.17 -23.78 19.61
N THR A 285 -5.25 -23.06 19.96
CA THR A 285 -5.91 -22.13 19.05
C THR A 285 -5.16 -20.80 18.92
N LEU A 286 -4.57 -20.27 19.99
CA LEU A 286 -3.90 -18.96 19.92
C LEU A 286 -2.69 -18.91 18.99
N PRO A 287 -1.79 -19.91 18.95
CA PRO A 287 -0.69 -19.92 17.98
C PRO A 287 -1.19 -19.89 16.53
N GLU A 288 -2.23 -20.65 16.22
CA GLU A 288 -2.82 -20.66 14.87
C GLU A 288 -3.46 -19.32 14.52
N ILE A 289 -4.21 -18.70 15.44
CA ILE A 289 -4.75 -17.34 15.23
C ILE A 289 -3.62 -16.33 15.04
N ARG A 290 -2.54 -16.40 15.82
CA ARG A 290 -1.38 -15.50 15.64
C ARG A 290 -0.69 -15.72 14.30
N LYS A 291 -0.68 -16.95 13.79
CA LYS A 291 -0.20 -17.26 12.44
C LYS A 291 -1.07 -16.55 11.40
N SER A 292 -2.40 -16.64 11.52
CA SER A 292 -3.35 -15.92 10.66
C SER A 292 -3.19 -14.40 10.78
N LEU A 293 -3.07 -13.84 11.99
CA LEU A 293 -2.81 -12.41 12.21
C LEU A 293 -1.48 -11.97 11.58
N GLY A 294 -0.40 -12.72 11.79
CA GLY A 294 0.88 -12.42 11.16
C GLY A 294 0.82 -12.50 9.63
N ALA A 295 -0.03 -13.38 9.08
CA ALA A 295 -0.33 -13.43 7.66
C ALA A 295 -1.13 -12.21 7.18
N LEU A 296 -2.06 -11.66 7.97
CA LEU A 296 -2.73 -10.39 7.65
C LEU A 296 -1.73 -9.22 7.52
N TYR A 297 -0.75 -9.14 8.43
CA TYR A 297 0.35 -8.17 8.27
C TYR A 297 1.20 -8.45 7.04
N SER A 298 1.42 -9.72 6.67
CA SER A 298 2.15 -10.08 5.47
C SER A 298 1.37 -9.73 4.19
N GLN A 299 0.05 -9.85 4.20
CA GLN A 299 -0.83 -9.37 3.14
C GLN A 299 -0.74 -7.84 3.00
N LEU A 300 -0.81 -7.12 4.12
CA LEU A 300 -0.65 -5.67 4.11
C LEU A 300 0.74 -5.25 3.59
N ALA A 301 1.80 -6.01 3.91
CA ALA A 301 3.13 -5.81 3.35
C ALA A 301 3.19 -6.01 1.83
N LEU A 302 2.46 -7.01 1.30
CA LEU A 302 2.29 -7.21 -0.14
C LEU A 302 1.58 -6.01 -0.78
N GLU A 303 0.51 -5.50 -0.15
CA GLU A 303 -0.22 -4.31 -0.61
C GLU A 303 0.72 -3.07 -0.67
N PHE A 304 1.56 -2.85 0.35
CA PHE A 304 2.59 -1.80 0.29
C PHE A 304 3.58 -2.00 -0.86
N GLU A 305 4.03 -3.23 -1.09
CA GLU A 305 4.97 -3.50 -2.17
C GLU A 305 4.35 -3.29 -3.56
N LEU A 306 3.04 -3.54 -3.70
CA LEU A 306 2.28 -3.21 -4.90
C LEU A 306 2.22 -1.70 -5.14
N VAL A 307 1.90 -0.90 -4.12
CA VAL A 307 1.91 0.58 -4.23
C VAL A 307 3.31 1.08 -4.62
N GLY A 308 4.36 0.54 -4.00
CA GLY A 308 5.74 0.89 -4.35
C GLY A 308 6.13 0.46 -5.77
N LEU A 309 5.66 -0.69 -6.24
CA LEU A 309 5.85 -1.13 -7.62
C LEU A 309 5.11 -0.22 -8.60
N GLU A 310 3.84 0.09 -8.35
CA GLU A 310 3.03 0.99 -9.19
C GLU A 310 3.72 2.34 -9.38
N SER A 311 4.19 2.93 -8.28
CA SER A 311 4.90 4.20 -8.32
C SER A 311 6.19 4.14 -9.15
N ARG A 312 7.00 3.08 -8.97
CA ARG A 312 8.21 2.85 -9.79
C ARG A 312 7.89 2.62 -11.27
N VAL A 313 6.83 1.88 -11.57
CA VAL A 313 6.39 1.63 -12.94
C VAL A 313 5.94 2.93 -13.58
N ARG A 314 5.20 3.78 -12.86
CA ARG A 314 4.75 5.06 -13.38
C ARG A 314 5.93 5.98 -13.71
N ASP A 315 6.95 6.05 -12.85
CA ASP A 315 8.19 6.79 -13.16
C ASP A 315 8.85 6.32 -14.46
N VAL A 316 8.98 5.00 -14.64
CA VAL A 316 9.58 4.42 -15.84
C VAL A 316 8.71 4.72 -17.08
N VAL A 317 7.38 4.65 -16.96
CA VAL A 317 6.43 4.96 -18.04
C VAL A 317 6.56 6.42 -18.45
N THR A 318 6.45 7.36 -17.50
CA THR A 318 6.54 8.80 -17.78
C THR A 318 7.90 9.16 -18.39
N GLY A 319 8.99 8.57 -17.90
CA GLY A 319 10.32 8.78 -18.49
C GLY A 319 10.43 8.25 -19.92
N HIS A 320 9.87 7.07 -20.20
CA HIS A 320 9.89 6.49 -21.55
C HIS A 320 8.97 7.25 -22.52
N GLU A 321 7.78 7.63 -22.08
CA GLU A 321 6.83 8.46 -22.83
C GLU A 321 7.48 9.77 -23.27
N ARG A 322 8.10 10.52 -22.35
CA ARG A 322 8.80 11.77 -22.67
C ARG A 322 9.92 11.57 -23.70
N ASN A 323 10.70 10.51 -23.57
CA ASN A 323 11.79 10.20 -24.50
C ASN A 323 11.25 9.86 -25.90
N LEU A 324 10.18 9.06 -25.97
CA LEU A 324 9.51 8.73 -27.23
C LEU A 324 8.85 9.95 -27.85
N GLU A 325 8.14 10.77 -27.07
CA GLU A 325 7.48 11.98 -27.55
C GLU A 325 8.51 12.97 -28.12
N LYS A 326 9.59 13.24 -27.39
CA LYS A 326 10.68 14.11 -27.85
C LYS A 326 11.35 13.57 -29.12
N GLY A 327 11.61 12.27 -29.16
CA GLY A 327 12.20 11.59 -30.32
C GLY A 327 11.29 11.64 -31.55
N MET A 328 10.00 11.36 -31.37
CA MET A 328 8.97 11.44 -32.40
C MET A 328 8.85 12.87 -32.91
N ARG A 329 8.56 13.84 -32.03
CA ARG A 329 8.38 15.25 -32.40
C ARG A 329 9.58 15.83 -33.14
N GLY A 330 10.80 15.50 -32.71
CA GLY A 330 12.03 15.96 -33.35
C GLY A 330 12.27 15.38 -34.75
N ARG A 331 11.72 14.19 -35.04
CA ARG A 331 11.91 13.48 -36.32
C ARG A 331 10.69 13.52 -37.24
N THR A 332 9.53 13.95 -36.74
CA THR A 332 8.31 14.18 -37.54
C THR A 332 8.00 15.68 -37.63
N GLN A 333 7.33 16.25 -36.63
CA GLN A 333 6.82 17.62 -36.64
C GLN A 333 7.91 18.66 -36.94
N VAL A 334 9.04 18.61 -36.23
CA VAL A 334 10.15 19.56 -36.42
C VAL A 334 10.76 19.43 -37.82
N GLN A 335 10.79 18.22 -38.38
CA GLN A 335 11.30 18.02 -39.75
C GLN A 335 10.30 18.51 -40.80
N ALA A 336 8.99 18.32 -40.58
CA ALA A 336 7.96 18.86 -41.47
C ALA A 336 7.97 20.38 -41.48
N GLU A 337 8.04 21.03 -40.30
CA GLU A 337 8.19 22.48 -40.19
C GLU A 337 9.45 22.98 -40.92
N ARG A 338 10.57 22.26 -40.79
CA ARG A 338 11.82 22.57 -41.50
C ARG A 338 11.65 22.48 -43.02
N VAL A 339 10.94 21.47 -43.52
CA VAL A 339 10.65 21.31 -44.95
C VAL A 339 9.69 22.38 -45.46
N ALA A 340 8.62 22.70 -44.72
CA ALA A 340 7.66 23.74 -45.08
C ALA A 340 8.35 25.11 -45.20
N ASN A 341 9.20 25.45 -44.22
CA ASN A 341 10.01 26.67 -44.25
C ASN A 341 10.98 26.69 -45.45
N ALA A 342 11.63 25.56 -45.75
CA ALA A 342 12.52 25.46 -46.91
C ALA A 342 11.77 25.62 -48.24
N LEU A 343 10.56 25.07 -48.37
CA LEU A 343 9.70 25.25 -49.54
C LEU A 343 9.25 26.70 -49.70
N GLN A 344 8.90 27.37 -48.59
CA GLN A 344 8.54 28.80 -48.60
C GLN A 344 9.72 29.68 -49.03
N GLU A 345 10.92 29.41 -48.51
CA GLU A 345 12.13 30.13 -48.90
C GLU A 345 12.50 29.87 -50.36
N ALA A 346 12.43 28.62 -50.81
CA ALA A 346 12.68 28.24 -52.20
C ALA A 346 11.73 28.97 -53.15
N ARG A 347 10.43 29.04 -52.84
CA ARG A 347 9.44 29.80 -53.62
C ARG A 347 9.83 31.26 -53.79
N ALA A 348 10.17 31.95 -52.70
CA ALA A 348 10.57 33.35 -52.74
C ALA A 348 11.86 33.56 -53.58
N ARG A 349 12.82 32.64 -53.47
CA ARG A 349 14.05 32.69 -54.25
C ARG A 349 13.81 32.40 -55.73
N ILE A 350 12.94 31.43 -56.09
CA ILE A 350 12.54 31.12 -57.47
C ILE A 350 11.94 32.37 -58.12
N ASP A 351 11.00 33.05 -57.45
CA ASP A 351 10.41 34.30 -57.95
C ASP A 351 11.49 35.36 -58.26
N SER A 352 12.38 35.63 -57.30
CA SER A 352 13.47 36.62 -57.48
C SER A 352 14.46 36.23 -58.59
N THR A 353 14.69 34.93 -58.78
CA THR A 353 15.63 34.39 -59.76
C THR A 353 15.06 34.47 -61.18
N LEU A 354 13.74 34.28 -61.32
CA LEU A 354 13.04 34.40 -62.59
C LEU A 354 12.91 35.85 -63.06
N GLU A 355 12.86 36.84 -62.15
CA GLU A 355 12.76 38.26 -62.50
C GLU A 355 14.07 38.86 -63.06
N ALA A 356 15.22 38.23 -62.84
CA ALA A 356 16.50 38.69 -63.37
C ALA A 356 16.63 38.45 -64.89
N GLU A 357 17.27 39.38 -65.60
CA GLU A 357 17.68 39.18 -66.99
C GLU A 357 18.97 38.34 -67.06
N GLN A 358 18.84 37.11 -67.52
CA GLN A 358 19.94 36.15 -67.62
C GLN A 358 19.74 35.16 -68.77
N SER A 359 20.81 34.47 -69.17
CA SER A 359 20.73 33.42 -70.20
C SER A 359 20.07 32.16 -69.65
N GLY A 360 19.48 31.34 -70.53
CA GLY A 360 18.84 30.06 -70.15
C GLY A 360 19.78 29.17 -69.33
N LYS A 361 21.05 29.07 -69.74
CA LYS A 361 22.09 28.32 -69.04
C LYS A 361 22.43 28.88 -67.65
N ALA A 362 22.47 30.21 -67.50
CA ALA A 362 22.73 30.83 -66.19
C ALA A 362 21.55 30.63 -65.23
N LEU A 363 20.32 30.76 -65.74
CA LEU A 363 19.10 30.52 -64.98
C LEU A 363 18.98 29.05 -64.55
N ALA A 364 19.25 28.10 -65.45
CA ALA A 364 19.24 26.66 -65.14
C ALA A 364 20.24 26.31 -64.02
N ASN A 365 21.46 26.85 -64.07
CA ASN A 365 22.46 26.64 -63.02
C ASN A 365 22.03 27.19 -61.65
N GLN A 366 21.36 28.35 -61.62
CA GLN A 366 20.85 28.92 -60.38
C GLN A 366 19.69 28.09 -59.82
N LEU A 367 18.77 27.62 -60.68
CA LEU A 367 17.68 26.73 -60.27
C LEU A 367 18.21 25.39 -59.74
N HIS A 368 19.23 24.80 -60.37
CA HIS A 368 19.90 23.61 -59.85
C HIS A 368 20.49 23.84 -58.46
N ALA A 369 21.18 24.96 -58.23
CA ALA A 369 21.74 25.27 -56.92
C ALA A 369 20.66 25.43 -55.84
N LEU A 370 19.56 26.11 -56.16
CA LEU A 370 18.43 26.31 -55.24
C LEU A 370 17.73 24.99 -54.89
N PHE A 371 17.48 24.15 -55.89
CA PHE A 371 16.81 22.86 -55.66
C PHE A 371 17.73 21.83 -55.00
N ALA A 372 19.05 21.90 -55.19
CA ALA A 372 19.99 21.03 -54.47
C ALA A 372 19.94 21.25 -52.94
N ASP A 373 19.80 22.52 -52.50
CA ASP A 373 19.61 22.83 -51.08
C ASP A 373 18.27 22.31 -50.55
N LEU A 374 17.20 22.45 -51.33
CA LEU A 374 15.86 21.99 -50.98
C LEU A 374 15.78 20.46 -50.91
N GLU A 375 16.31 19.76 -51.92
CA GLU A 375 16.40 18.29 -51.99
C GLU A 375 17.17 17.75 -50.78
N ARG A 376 18.27 18.40 -50.39
CA ARG A 376 19.03 18.02 -49.20
C ARG A 376 18.17 18.09 -47.92
N VAL A 377 17.40 19.17 -47.73
CA VAL A 377 16.55 19.33 -46.53
C VAL A 377 15.42 18.29 -46.51
N ILE A 378 14.74 18.08 -47.64
CA ILE A 378 13.65 17.11 -47.74
C ILE A 378 14.18 15.68 -47.58
N GLY A 379 15.28 15.34 -48.25
CA GLY A 379 15.91 14.03 -48.16
C GLY A 379 16.45 13.73 -46.75
N GLU A 380 17.01 14.71 -46.04
CA GLU A 380 17.35 14.58 -44.62
C GLU A 380 16.10 14.27 -43.76
N ALA A 381 15.01 15.01 -43.95
CA ALA A 381 13.76 14.82 -43.22
C ALA A 381 13.12 13.44 -43.50
N ALA A 382 13.03 13.03 -44.76
CA ALA A 382 12.51 11.73 -45.16
C ALA A 382 13.35 10.57 -44.59
N LYS A 383 14.67 10.71 -44.57
CA LYS A 383 15.58 9.73 -43.95
C LYS A 383 15.36 9.61 -42.44
N GLN A 384 15.19 10.72 -41.72
CA GLN A 384 14.92 10.72 -40.29
C GLN A 384 13.57 10.06 -39.95
N ALA A 385 12.53 10.35 -40.73
CA ALA A 385 11.22 9.74 -40.57
C ALA A 385 11.24 8.23 -40.88
N THR A 386 11.94 7.82 -41.93
CA THR A 386 12.13 6.40 -42.28
C THR A 386 12.90 5.66 -41.18
N PHE A 387 13.99 6.25 -40.68
CA PHE A 387 14.76 5.68 -39.56
C PHE A 387 13.90 5.49 -38.31
N LEU A 388 13.05 6.46 -37.96
CA LEU A 388 12.12 6.32 -36.86
C LEU A 388 11.10 5.20 -37.10
N GLY A 389 10.56 5.09 -38.32
CA GLY A 389 9.64 4.00 -38.68
C GLY A 389 10.29 2.62 -38.57
N ASP A 390 11.56 2.50 -38.93
CA ASP A 390 12.36 1.28 -38.79
C ASP A 390 12.68 0.99 -37.32
N GLU A 391 13.03 1.99 -36.52
CA GLU A 391 13.27 1.85 -35.08
C GLU A 391 12.02 1.34 -34.36
N LEU A 392 10.85 1.94 -34.63
CA LEU A 392 9.55 1.52 -34.08
C LEU A 392 9.11 0.14 -34.57
N SER A 393 9.70 -0.38 -35.66
CA SER A 393 9.42 -1.73 -36.16
C SER A 393 10.17 -2.82 -35.38
N ARG A 394 11.22 -2.46 -34.64
CA ARG A 394 12.04 -3.38 -33.89
C ARG A 394 11.59 -3.43 -32.45
N ASP A 395 11.56 -4.63 -31.90
CA ASP A 395 11.30 -4.85 -30.46
C ASP A 395 12.37 -4.17 -29.57
N GLU A 396 13.51 -3.79 -30.15
CA GLU A 396 14.60 -3.02 -29.53
C GLU A 396 14.12 -1.68 -28.94
N ALA A 397 13.12 -1.04 -29.53
CA ALA A 397 12.61 0.26 -29.09
C ALA A 397 12.00 0.23 -27.66
N VAL A 398 11.42 -0.91 -27.27
CA VAL A 398 10.82 -1.11 -25.93
C VAL A 398 11.74 -1.86 -24.97
N GLN A 399 12.88 -2.41 -25.41
CA GLN A 399 13.78 -3.16 -24.51
C GLN A 399 14.22 -2.37 -23.27
N PRO A 400 14.60 -1.08 -23.35
CA PRO A 400 14.96 -0.32 -22.16
C PRO A 400 13.83 -0.25 -21.13
N PHE A 401 12.58 -0.13 -21.60
CA PHE A 401 11.39 -0.13 -20.76
C PHE A 401 11.15 -1.52 -20.14
N LEU A 402 11.25 -2.58 -20.93
CA LEU A 402 11.10 -3.96 -20.46
C LEU A 402 12.18 -4.35 -19.44
N ASP A 403 13.42 -3.92 -19.66
CA ASP A 403 14.53 -4.15 -18.73
C ASP A 403 14.33 -3.41 -17.41
N ALA A 404 13.80 -2.18 -17.46
CA ALA A 404 13.43 -1.44 -16.25
C ALA A 404 12.30 -2.14 -15.49
N LEU A 405 11.25 -2.60 -16.17
CA LEU A 405 10.16 -3.38 -15.55
C LEU A 405 10.64 -4.71 -14.95
N ARG A 406 11.51 -5.45 -15.66
CA ARG A 406 12.11 -6.69 -15.17
C ARG A 406 13.05 -6.44 -14.00
N SER A 407 13.78 -5.33 -14.00
CA SER A 407 14.61 -4.93 -12.86
C SER A 407 13.75 -4.63 -11.64
N ALA A 408 12.66 -3.86 -11.81
CA ALA A 408 11.70 -3.58 -10.76
C ALA A 408 11.07 -4.86 -10.21
N SER A 409 10.67 -5.82 -11.07
CA SER A 409 10.09 -7.08 -10.64
C SER A 409 11.07 -7.98 -9.89
N ARG A 410 12.35 -8.03 -10.31
CA ARG A 410 13.40 -8.78 -9.60
C ARG A 410 13.65 -8.29 -8.17
N SER A 411 13.42 -7.00 -7.91
CA SER A 411 13.57 -6.41 -6.58
C SER A 411 12.46 -6.78 -5.59
N LEU A 412 11.34 -7.33 -6.09
CA LEU A 412 10.18 -7.67 -5.29
C LEU A 412 10.45 -8.85 -4.35
N THR A 413 9.73 -8.93 -3.24
CA THR A 413 9.71 -10.11 -2.37
C THR A 413 9.29 -11.34 -3.17
N ASP A 414 10.03 -12.44 -3.00
CA ASP A 414 9.78 -13.68 -3.73
C ASP A 414 8.38 -14.23 -3.42
N ARG A 415 8.09 -14.39 -2.12
CA ARG A 415 6.88 -15.06 -1.63
C ARG A 415 6.30 -14.36 -0.41
N TYR A 416 4.97 -14.35 -0.32
CA TYR A 416 4.21 -13.89 0.84
C TYR A 416 3.32 -15.00 1.39
N GLU A 417 3.19 -15.05 2.70
CA GLU A 417 2.22 -15.89 3.40
C GLU A 417 1.00 -15.05 3.77
N ILE A 418 -0.12 -15.23 3.07
CA ILE A 418 -1.36 -14.46 3.29
C ILE A 418 -2.48 -15.37 3.82
N PRO A 419 -3.49 -14.82 4.52
CA PRO A 419 -4.63 -15.64 4.95
C PRO A 419 -5.52 -15.97 3.74
N ALA A 420 -6.06 -17.19 3.70
CA ALA A 420 -6.95 -17.65 2.63
C ALA A 420 -8.30 -16.89 2.60
N SER A 421 -8.71 -16.33 3.73
CA SER A 421 -9.96 -15.59 3.89
C SER A 421 -9.82 -14.51 4.97
N ALA A 422 -10.82 -13.65 5.10
CA ALA A 422 -10.86 -12.65 6.16
C ALA A 422 -10.99 -13.33 7.53
N LEU A 423 -10.21 -12.87 8.51
CA LEU A 423 -10.38 -13.28 9.90
C LEU A 423 -11.69 -12.69 10.43
N MET A 424 -12.58 -13.55 10.91
CA MET A 424 -13.85 -13.12 11.50
C MET A 424 -13.63 -12.24 12.72
N GLU A 425 -14.53 -11.27 12.91
CA GLU A 425 -14.53 -10.41 14.10
C GLU A 425 -15.19 -11.14 15.27
N GLY A 426 -14.58 -11.01 16.44
CA GLY A 426 -14.98 -11.78 17.62
C GLY A 426 -14.59 -11.07 18.90
N PHE A 427 -15.43 -10.14 19.37
CA PHE A 427 -15.10 -9.39 20.60
C PHE A 427 -15.15 -10.25 21.86
N TRP A 428 -15.97 -11.31 21.93
CA TRP A 428 -16.18 -12.10 23.16
C TRP A 428 -15.62 -13.52 23.09
N LYS A 429 -15.34 -14.01 21.90
CA LYS A 429 -14.82 -15.36 21.63
C LYS A 429 -13.66 -15.25 20.67
N LEU A 430 -12.74 -16.20 20.76
CA LEU A 430 -11.66 -16.25 19.79
C LEU A 430 -12.22 -16.54 18.40
N PRO A 431 -11.76 -15.84 17.35
CA PRO A 431 -12.14 -16.16 15.99
C PRO A 431 -11.54 -17.51 15.58
N GLU A 432 -12.16 -18.15 14.60
CA GLU A 432 -11.61 -19.38 14.03
C GLU A 432 -10.30 -19.08 13.27
N PRO A 433 -9.24 -19.87 13.45
CA PRO A 433 -8.02 -19.71 12.68
C PRO A 433 -8.28 -19.88 11.19
N VAL A 434 -7.65 -19.03 10.39
CA VAL A 434 -7.75 -19.07 8.93
C VAL A 434 -6.48 -19.70 8.36
N PRO A 435 -6.59 -20.64 7.40
CA PRO A 435 -5.42 -21.24 6.76
C PRO A 435 -4.58 -20.18 6.03
N VAL A 436 -3.27 -20.37 6.02
CA VAL A 436 -2.31 -19.47 5.38
C VAL A 436 -1.89 -20.08 4.05
N VAL A 437 -1.94 -19.27 3.00
CA VAL A 437 -1.58 -19.65 1.63
C VAL A 437 -0.34 -18.88 1.23
N GLU A 438 0.54 -19.57 0.50
CA GLU A 438 1.74 -18.97 -0.06
C GLU A 438 1.45 -18.38 -1.44
N VAL A 439 1.83 -17.12 -1.65
CA VAL A 439 1.70 -16.42 -2.92
C VAL A 439 3.10 -16.16 -3.49
N PRO A 440 3.44 -16.74 -4.65
CA PRO A 440 4.72 -16.48 -5.33
C PRO A 440 4.67 -15.13 -6.04
N PHE A 441 4.68 -14.06 -5.26
CA PHE A 441 4.40 -12.70 -5.70
C PHE A 441 5.29 -12.24 -6.85
N ARG A 442 6.61 -12.43 -6.73
CA ARG A 442 7.57 -12.06 -7.77
C ARG A 442 7.30 -12.77 -9.10
N GLU A 443 7.00 -14.07 -9.03
CA GLU A 443 6.69 -14.88 -10.20
C GLU A 443 5.38 -14.43 -10.87
N LEU A 444 4.34 -14.15 -10.09
CA LEU A 444 3.06 -13.66 -10.59
C LEU A 444 3.20 -12.31 -11.30
N VAL A 445 3.96 -11.37 -10.71
CA VAL A 445 4.23 -10.07 -11.35
C VAL A 445 5.05 -10.26 -12.63
N GLY A 446 6.09 -11.09 -12.60
CA GLY A 446 6.89 -11.41 -13.78
C GLY A 446 6.03 -12.00 -14.90
N ALA A 447 5.16 -12.97 -14.59
CA ALA A 447 4.23 -13.55 -15.54
C ALA A 447 3.23 -12.52 -16.09
N HIS A 448 2.71 -11.62 -15.24
CA HIS A 448 1.82 -10.56 -15.69
C HIS A 448 2.49 -9.59 -16.66
N ILE A 449 3.75 -9.21 -16.38
CA ILE A 449 4.53 -8.35 -17.28
C ILE A 449 4.65 -9.02 -18.65
N GLU A 450 5.11 -10.27 -18.70
CA GLU A 450 5.33 -10.99 -19.97
C GLU A 450 4.02 -11.27 -20.73
N THR A 451 2.92 -11.59 -20.04
CA THR A 451 1.66 -12.02 -20.69
C THR A 451 0.69 -10.89 -21.00
N ALA A 452 0.68 -9.81 -20.23
CA ALA A 452 -0.31 -8.74 -20.35
C ALA A 452 0.30 -7.38 -20.72
N VAL A 453 1.50 -7.06 -20.23
CA VAL A 453 2.13 -5.76 -20.46
C VAL A 453 2.91 -5.73 -21.77
N VAL A 454 3.78 -6.72 -22.01
CA VAL A 454 4.59 -6.79 -23.25
C VAL A 454 3.74 -6.71 -24.52
N PRO A 455 2.64 -7.49 -24.67
CA PRO A 455 1.83 -7.42 -25.88
C PRO A 455 1.22 -6.04 -26.12
N LYS A 456 0.73 -5.38 -25.06
CA LYS A 456 0.15 -4.02 -25.17
C LYS A 456 1.17 -2.99 -25.60
N LEU A 457 2.39 -3.05 -25.09
CA LEU A 457 3.47 -2.13 -25.51
C LEU A 457 3.82 -2.30 -26.99
N LEU A 458 3.90 -3.55 -27.46
CA LEU A 458 4.15 -3.85 -28.87
C LEU A 458 3.01 -3.33 -29.76
N ASP A 459 1.76 -3.40 -29.29
CA ASP A 459 0.61 -2.84 -30.01
C ASP A 459 0.67 -1.31 -30.09
N VAL A 460 1.06 -0.62 -29.01
CA VAL A 460 1.29 0.83 -29.01
C VAL A 460 2.39 1.23 -29.99
N LEU A 461 3.52 0.51 -30.02
CA LEU A 461 4.59 0.76 -31.00
C LEU A 461 4.11 0.58 -32.45
N ARG A 462 3.31 -0.47 -32.71
CA ARG A 462 2.72 -0.70 -34.03
C ARG A 462 1.79 0.44 -34.43
N GLU A 463 1.02 0.98 -33.50
CA GLU A 463 0.15 2.13 -33.73
C GLU A 463 0.95 3.39 -34.05
N MET A 464 2.00 3.69 -33.28
CA MET A 464 2.91 4.80 -33.57
C MET A 464 3.55 4.66 -34.96
N ARG A 465 4.02 3.45 -35.31
CA ARG A 465 4.59 3.16 -36.63
C ARG A 465 3.59 3.39 -37.76
N ARG A 466 2.31 3.05 -37.56
CA ARG A 466 1.24 3.30 -38.56
C ARG A 466 1.07 4.78 -38.88
N LYS A 467 1.44 5.69 -37.96
CA LYS A 467 1.43 7.13 -38.19
C LYS A 467 2.72 7.62 -38.86
N VAL A 468 3.88 7.11 -38.44
CA VAL A 468 5.20 7.57 -38.94
C VAL A 468 5.50 7.11 -40.38
N VAL A 469 5.11 5.89 -40.77
CA VAL A 469 5.44 5.35 -42.10
C VAL A 469 4.77 6.16 -43.24
N PRO A 470 3.46 6.49 -43.19
CA PRO A 470 2.84 7.36 -44.18
C PRO A 470 3.51 8.73 -44.26
N PHE A 471 3.87 9.32 -43.12
CA PHE A 471 4.58 10.59 -43.05
C PHE A 471 5.92 10.55 -43.80
N ALA A 472 6.71 9.49 -43.59
CA ALA A 472 7.97 9.29 -44.30
C ALA A 472 7.78 9.16 -45.82
N HIS A 473 6.75 8.43 -46.26
CA HIS A 473 6.42 8.33 -47.69
C HIS A 473 6.00 9.66 -48.30
N SER A 474 5.18 10.46 -47.61
CA SER A 474 4.77 11.78 -48.11
C SER A 474 5.97 12.71 -48.31
N LEU A 475 6.96 12.70 -47.41
CA LEU A 475 8.18 13.49 -47.60
C LEU A 475 9.01 13.00 -48.80
N ALA A 476 9.13 11.69 -49.00
CA ALA A 476 9.81 11.12 -50.16
C ALA A 476 9.06 11.43 -51.47
N ASP A 477 7.73 11.54 -51.44
CA ASP A 477 6.92 11.94 -52.60
C ASP A 477 7.15 13.41 -52.95
N VAL A 478 7.26 14.28 -51.94
CA VAL A 478 7.61 15.70 -52.13
C VAL A 478 9.01 15.82 -52.76
N GLU A 479 10.00 15.07 -52.28
CA GLU A 479 11.36 15.03 -52.84
C GLU A 479 11.33 14.66 -54.34
N ARG A 480 10.68 13.54 -54.67
CA ARG A 480 10.55 13.07 -56.06
C ARG A 480 9.81 14.06 -56.95
N GLY A 481 8.74 14.67 -56.44
CA GLY A 481 7.97 15.68 -57.15
C GLY A 481 8.80 16.93 -57.44
N MET A 482 9.64 17.38 -56.51
CA MET A 482 10.50 18.54 -56.72
C MET A 482 11.60 18.27 -57.75
N ALA A 483 12.26 17.11 -57.67
CA ALA A 483 13.27 16.70 -58.65
C ALA A 483 12.69 16.63 -60.07
N PHE A 484 11.52 16.01 -60.23
CA PHE A 484 10.84 15.88 -61.52
C PHE A 484 10.48 17.25 -62.14
N ASN A 485 9.94 18.18 -61.35
CA ASN A 485 9.56 19.50 -61.86
C ASN A 485 10.79 20.36 -62.21
N LEU A 486 11.90 20.20 -61.48
CA LEU A 486 13.17 20.84 -61.85
C LEU A 486 13.68 20.33 -63.20
N GLU A 487 13.64 19.02 -63.45
CA GLU A 487 14.08 18.44 -64.73
C GLU A 487 13.27 19.00 -65.91
N ILE A 488 11.94 19.13 -65.75
CA ILE A 488 11.08 19.75 -66.78
C ILE A 488 11.49 21.22 -67.01
N ALA A 489 11.62 21.99 -65.93
CA ALA A 489 11.97 23.41 -66.01
C ALA A 489 13.34 23.65 -66.67
N VAL A 490 14.34 22.83 -66.33
CA VAL A 490 15.68 22.90 -66.94
C VAL A 490 15.62 22.47 -68.41
N GLY A 491 14.83 21.46 -68.76
CA GLY A 491 14.63 21.04 -70.15
C GLY A 491 14.09 22.17 -71.04
N GLU A 492 13.18 23.00 -70.53
CA GLU A 492 12.68 24.20 -71.23
C GLU A 492 13.76 25.29 -71.38
N LEU A 493 14.64 25.43 -70.38
CA LEU A 493 15.75 26.41 -70.42
C LEU A 493 16.90 25.99 -71.34
N ASP A 494 17.12 24.69 -71.51
CA ASP A 494 18.10 24.15 -72.43
C ASP A 494 17.74 24.44 -73.89
N LEU A 495 16.47 24.65 -74.23
CA LEU A 495 16.06 25.08 -75.58
C LEU A 495 16.53 26.50 -75.93
N VAL A 496 16.82 27.33 -74.91
CA VAL A 496 17.26 28.73 -75.07
C VAL A 496 18.79 28.86 -74.95
N HIS A 497 19.46 27.96 -74.23
CA HIS A 497 20.92 27.91 -74.01
C HIS A 497 21.55 29.27 -73.63
N ASP A 498 22.30 29.91 -74.54
CA ASP A 498 23.06 31.13 -74.27
C ASP A 498 22.27 32.41 -74.58
N ALA A 499 21.06 32.29 -75.14
CA ALA A 499 20.18 33.42 -75.42
C ALA A 499 19.46 33.92 -74.15
N PRO A 500 19.04 35.20 -74.10
CA PRO A 500 18.21 35.71 -73.01
C PRO A 500 16.86 35.00 -73.00
N VAL A 501 16.38 34.65 -71.80
CA VAL A 501 15.11 33.95 -71.60
C VAL A 501 13.94 34.89 -71.94
N THR A 502 13.04 34.45 -72.81
CA THR A 502 11.84 35.20 -73.17
C THR A 502 10.78 35.13 -72.07
N ASP A 503 9.85 36.10 -72.05
CA ASP A 503 8.76 36.14 -71.06
C ASP A 503 7.85 34.90 -71.12
N GLU A 504 7.69 34.29 -72.29
CA GLU A 504 6.92 33.06 -72.47
C GLU A 504 7.60 31.85 -71.80
N VAL A 505 8.91 31.68 -71.99
CA VAL A 505 9.69 30.61 -71.34
C VAL A 505 9.78 30.85 -69.83
N ARG A 506 9.98 32.09 -69.40
CA ARG A 506 9.99 32.47 -67.98
C ARG A 506 8.66 32.14 -67.30
N LYS A 507 7.52 32.40 -67.97
CA LYS A 507 6.19 32.05 -67.47
C LYS A 507 5.99 30.53 -67.39
N ALA A 508 6.40 29.79 -68.42
CA ALA A 508 6.32 28.32 -68.41
C ALA A 508 7.13 27.70 -67.26
N VAL A 509 8.38 28.13 -67.09
CA VAL A 509 9.25 27.70 -65.97
C VAL A 509 8.64 28.08 -64.61
N ARG A 510 8.04 29.27 -64.50
CA ARG A 510 7.35 29.71 -63.29
C ARG A 510 6.18 28.79 -62.94
N ASP A 511 5.32 28.48 -63.90
CA ASP A 511 4.14 27.64 -63.68
C ASP A 511 4.54 26.20 -63.31
N VAL A 512 5.59 25.67 -63.93
CA VAL A 512 6.15 24.33 -63.66
C VAL A 512 6.77 24.24 -62.26
N LEU A 513 7.37 25.31 -61.73
CA LEU A 513 8.07 25.26 -60.44
C LEU A 513 7.22 25.76 -59.26
N ILE A 514 6.46 26.85 -59.42
CA ILE A 514 5.75 27.47 -58.29
C ILE A 514 4.52 26.65 -57.87
N GLN A 515 3.71 26.21 -58.83
CA GLN A 515 2.49 25.48 -58.50
C GLN A 515 2.77 24.17 -57.72
N PRO A 516 3.79 23.37 -58.07
CA PRO A 516 4.16 22.20 -57.28
C PRO A 516 4.78 22.54 -55.93
N VAL A 517 5.59 23.61 -55.83
CA VAL A 517 6.15 24.05 -54.53
C VAL A 517 5.03 24.46 -53.58
N ASP A 518 4.04 25.22 -54.05
CA ASP A 518 2.88 25.63 -53.24
C ASP A 518 2.03 24.43 -52.81
N ARG A 519 1.73 23.50 -53.75
CA ARG A 519 0.98 22.27 -53.43
C ARG A 519 1.71 21.38 -52.42
N ASN A 520 3.02 21.19 -52.60
CA ASN A 520 3.81 20.37 -51.68
C ASN A 520 3.95 21.02 -50.31
N ARG A 521 3.98 22.35 -50.25
CA ARG A 521 3.94 23.07 -48.97
C ARG A 521 2.62 22.82 -48.24
N GLU A 522 1.48 22.92 -48.92
CA GLU A 522 0.16 22.61 -48.34
C GLU A 522 0.08 21.16 -47.83
N ILE A 523 0.65 20.19 -48.56
CA ILE A 523 0.73 18.79 -48.11
C ILE A 523 1.55 18.67 -46.83
N VAL A 524 2.72 19.30 -46.76
CA VAL A 524 3.60 19.24 -45.59
C VAL A 524 3.00 19.98 -44.40
N GLU A 525 2.33 21.11 -44.62
CA GLU A 525 1.58 21.86 -43.60
C GLU A 525 0.42 21.01 -43.04
N GLY A 526 -0.32 20.32 -43.91
CA GLY A 526 -1.36 19.38 -43.48
C GLY A 526 -0.82 18.21 -42.66
N LEU A 527 0.39 17.73 -42.96
CA LEU A 527 1.06 16.72 -42.12
C LEU A 527 1.47 17.26 -40.75
N VAL A 528 1.78 18.56 -40.62
CA VAL A 528 2.06 19.20 -39.32
C VAL A 528 0.78 19.26 -38.49
N GLU A 529 -0.34 19.62 -39.11
CA GLU A 529 -1.66 19.69 -38.45
C GLU A 529 -2.17 18.31 -38.01
N ASP A 530 -1.97 17.26 -38.81
CA ASP A 530 -2.34 15.88 -38.48
C ASP A 530 -1.41 15.21 -37.44
N SER A 531 -0.23 15.80 -37.20
CA SER A 531 0.79 15.27 -36.27
C SER A 531 0.77 15.95 -34.88
N GLY A 532 0.02 17.05 -34.71
CA GLY A 532 -0.21 17.72 -33.43
C GLY A 532 -1.47 17.21 -32.74
#